data_AF-A0A815WQ81-F1
#
_entry.id   AF-A0A815WQ81-F1
#
_cell.length_a   1.000
_cell.length_b   1.000
_cell.length_c   1.000
_cell.angle_alpha   90.00
_cell.angle_beta   90.00
_cell.angle_gamma   90.00
#
_symmetry.space_group_name_H-M   'P 1'
#
loop_
_entity.id
_entity.type
_entity.pdbx_description
1 polymer ?
#
loop_
_entity_poly.entity_id
_entity_poly.type
_entity_poly.pdbx_seq_one_letter_code
_entity_poly.pdbx_strand_id
1 'polypeptide(L)'
;ISYCGLALRHVTKDFKLQNFILGCFMYDMESQTAPNIRQFVESHLLSFGLTLDDSKFVVTDNENKMRAAFKTGCIRVGCSIHYLNKQVEHSFTSTDIDHKPVNCHTAQDLFERTKRIVAHVRRSHRQMKLERKLQTYSDTRFSGAFYMLEVFLKVYDELPGVLNKHFMDDFVSIDKELMKELCDFLELFDRVINDFSEEERPTSDLVIPYRQLLIDHCKINRDDSVGLKELKLFIGERIKLAWIPQDEHYIATLLHPSLKHFDTSPKDKDKAINLVKNELLKHVPVVDDTSQTTATTNMITKKT
;
A
#
# COMPACT_ATOMS: atom_id res chain seq x y z
N ILE A 1 -15.38 -9.08 -17.09
CA ILE A 1 -14.27 -8.44 -17.83
C ILE A 1 -13.31 -7.89 -16.79
N SER A 2 -12.04 -8.29 -16.85
CA SER A 2 -10.97 -7.76 -16.01
C SER A 2 -10.05 -6.89 -16.86
N TYR A 3 -9.24 -6.04 -16.22
CA TYR A 3 -8.29 -5.17 -16.91
C TYR A 3 -6.93 -5.25 -16.24
N CYS A 4 -5.87 -5.06 -17.03
CA CYS A 4 -4.50 -4.96 -16.56
C CYS A 4 -3.92 -3.59 -16.98
N GLY A 5 -3.68 -2.72 -16.00
CA GLY A 5 -2.94 -1.49 -16.21
C GLY A 5 -1.44 -1.76 -16.14
N LEU A 6 -0.69 -1.32 -17.15
CA LEU A 6 0.77 -1.36 -17.15
C LEU A 6 1.32 0.06 -17.23
N ALA A 7 2.22 0.38 -16.31
CA ALA A 7 2.95 1.64 -16.28
C ALA A 7 4.44 1.39 -16.04
N LEU A 8 5.28 2.17 -16.72
CA LEU A 8 6.72 2.19 -16.55
C LEU A 8 7.11 3.43 -15.76
N ARG A 9 7.87 3.23 -14.67
CA ARG A 9 8.46 4.32 -13.90
C ARG A 9 9.98 4.25 -13.98
N HIS A 10 10.62 5.40 -14.23
CA HIS A 10 12.07 5.50 -14.18
C HIS A 10 12.52 6.90 -13.77
N VAL A 11 13.77 7.00 -13.31
CA VAL A 11 14.42 8.28 -13.01
C VAL A 11 15.33 8.63 -14.18
N THR A 12 15.28 9.89 -14.61
CA THR A 12 16.14 10.44 -15.67
C THR A 12 17.51 10.85 -15.12
N LYS A 13 18.45 11.19 -16.01
CA LYS A 13 19.78 11.71 -15.61
C LYS A 13 19.68 13.02 -14.81
N ASP A 14 18.61 13.78 -14.99
CA ASP A 14 18.34 15.03 -14.28
C ASP A 14 17.56 14.80 -12.96
N PHE A 15 17.56 13.55 -12.46
CA PHE A 15 16.84 13.15 -11.24
C PHE A 15 15.34 13.42 -11.26
N LYS A 16 14.72 13.49 -12.44
CA LYS A 16 13.26 13.59 -12.58
C LYS A 16 12.65 12.19 -12.66
N LEU A 17 11.65 11.93 -11.81
CA LEU A 17 10.79 10.76 -11.94
C LEU A 17 9.89 10.94 -13.17
N GLN A 18 9.75 9.89 -13.96
CA GLN A 18 8.84 9.83 -15.09
C GLN A 18 7.89 8.65 -14.91
N ASN A 19 6.62 8.87 -15.20
CA ASN A 19 5.57 7.86 -15.18
C ASN A 19 4.96 7.75 -16.58
N PHE A 20 5.15 6.60 -17.23
CA PHE A 20 4.61 6.32 -18.55
C PHE A 20 3.53 5.25 -18.44
N ILE A 21 2.28 5.63 -18.65
CA ILE A 21 1.18 4.67 -18.79
C ILE A 21 1.36 3.98 -20.16
N LEU A 22 1.76 2.71 -20.14
CA LEU A 22 1.92 1.91 -21.36
C LEU A 22 0.55 1.52 -21.92
N GLY A 23 -0.41 1.25 -21.04
CA GLY A 23 -1.79 1.04 -21.44
C GLY A 23 -2.65 0.41 -20.35
N CYS A 24 -3.94 0.34 -20.65
CA CYS A 24 -4.92 -0.45 -19.91
C CYS A 24 -5.46 -1.51 -20.87
N PHE A 25 -5.06 -2.75 -20.64
CA PHE A 25 -5.34 -3.86 -21.55
C PHE A 25 -6.49 -4.69 -21.01
N MET A 26 -7.39 -5.07 -21.92
CA MET A 26 -8.47 -6.00 -21.56
C MET A 26 -7.84 -7.35 -21.21
N TYR A 27 -8.18 -7.83 -20.02
CA TYR A 27 -7.64 -9.05 -19.46
C TYR A 27 -8.61 -10.19 -19.76
N ASP A 28 -8.57 -10.65 -21.01
CA ASP A 28 -9.46 -11.67 -21.58
C ASP A 28 -8.71 -13.01 -21.73
N MET A 29 -8.57 -13.73 -20.62
CA MET A 29 -7.95 -15.05 -20.59
C MET A 29 -8.94 -16.07 -20.01
N GLU A 30 -9.04 -17.24 -20.64
CA GLU A 30 -9.86 -18.36 -20.16
C GLU A 30 -9.47 -18.81 -18.74
N SER A 31 -8.19 -18.65 -18.36
CA SER A 31 -7.67 -19.00 -17.04
C SER A 31 -6.62 -18.00 -16.54
N GLN A 32 -6.84 -17.45 -15.34
CA GLN A 32 -5.95 -16.47 -14.67
C GLN A 32 -4.88 -17.16 -13.81
N THR A 33 -4.24 -18.20 -14.34
CA THR A 33 -3.11 -18.86 -13.68
C THR A 33 -1.88 -17.97 -13.72
N ALA A 34 -1.00 -18.09 -12.72
CA ALA A 34 0.23 -17.31 -12.63
C ALA A 34 1.10 -17.30 -13.92
N PRO A 35 1.30 -18.42 -14.65
CA PRO A 35 2.03 -18.41 -15.91
C PRO A 35 1.35 -17.57 -16.99
N ASN A 36 0.02 -17.65 -17.10
CA ASN A 36 -0.75 -16.88 -18.07
C ASN A 36 -0.66 -15.37 -17.76
N ILE A 37 -0.72 -14.99 -16.47
CA ILE A 37 -0.51 -13.60 -16.05
C ILE A 37 0.85 -13.10 -16.51
N ARG A 38 1.92 -13.88 -16.23
CA ARG A 38 3.29 -13.51 -16.58
C ARG A 38 3.45 -13.34 -18.09
N GLN A 39 2.99 -14.32 -18.87
CA GLN A 39 3.06 -14.29 -20.32
C GLN A 39 2.29 -13.11 -20.92
N PHE A 40 1.10 -12.80 -20.38
CA PHE A 40 0.31 -11.65 -20.79
C PHE A 40 1.07 -10.33 -20.57
N VAL A 41 1.70 -10.15 -19.40
CA VAL A 41 2.44 -8.92 -19.12
C VAL A 41 3.70 -8.81 -19.97
N GLU A 42 4.45 -9.91 -20.12
CA GLU A 42 5.67 -9.92 -20.95
C GLU A 42 5.38 -9.67 -22.42
N SER A 43 4.29 -10.20 -22.99
CA SER A 43 3.93 -9.95 -24.39
C SER A 43 3.60 -8.47 -24.64
N HIS A 44 2.91 -7.82 -23.70
CA HIS A 44 2.62 -6.40 -23.81
C HIS A 44 3.88 -5.55 -23.63
N LEU A 45 4.74 -5.86 -22.65
CA LEU A 45 6.03 -5.19 -22.51
C LEU A 45 6.89 -5.31 -23.77
N LEU A 46 6.94 -6.51 -24.37
CA LEU A 46 7.69 -6.76 -25.60
C LEU A 46 7.18 -5.91 -26.77
N SER A 47 5.88 -5.61 -26.84
CA SER A 47 5.33 -4.72 -27.88
C SER A 47 5.85 -3.27 -27.78
N PHE A 48 6.34 -2.86 -26.60
CA PHE A 48 7.06 -1.59 -26.40
C PHE A 48 8.59 -1.74 -26.46
N GLY A 49 9.11 -2.93 -26.83
CA GLY A 49 10.54 -3.22 -26.84
C GLY A 49 11.13 -3.37 -25.43
N LEU A 50 10.31 -3.67 -24.43
CA LEU A 50 10.71 -3.84 -23.03
C LEU A 50 10.70 -5.32 -22.64
N THR A 51 11.62 -5.70 -21.75
CA THR A 51 11.68 -7.06 -21.17
C THR A 51 11.89 -6.98 -19.67
N LEU A 52 11.47 -8.02 -18.95
CA LEU A 52 11.78 -8.21 -17.54
C LEU A 52 13.08 -9.00 -17.40
N ASP A 53 13.86 -8.66 -16.38
CA ASP A 53 15.06 -9.38 -15.97
C ASP A 53 15.27 -9.17 -14.46
N ASP A 54 16.26 -9.84 -13.87
CA ASP A 54 16.52 -9.80 -12.42
C ASP A 54 16.99 -8.43 -11.89
N SER A 55 17.19 -7.42 -12.76
CA SER A 55 17.46 -6.03 -12.37
C SER A 55 16.20 -5.14 -12.36
N LYS A 56 15.07 -5.61 -12.91
CA LYS A 56 13.83 -4.81 -13.01
C LYS A 56 12.93 -5.02 -11.82
N PHE A 57 12.44 -3.90 -11.27
CA PHE A 57 11.43 -3.89 -10.23
C PHE A 57 10.03 -3.97 -10.84
N VAL A 58 9.19 -4.84 -10.30
CA VAL A 58 7.78 -4.95 -10.68
C VAL A 58 6.92 -4.80 -9.43
N VAL A 59 6.06 -3.77 -9.42
CA VAL A 59 5.10 -3.54 -8.33
C VAL A 59 3.76 -4.16 -8.73
N THR A 60 3.25 -5.07 -7.91
CA THR A 60 1.93 -5.70 -8.13
C THR A 60 1.11 -5.66 -6.85
N ASP A 61 -0.18 -5.96 -6.93
CA ASP A 61 -0.93 -6.33 -5.74
C ASP A 61 -0.30 -7.54 -5.02
N ASN A 62 -0.81 -7.82 -3.83
CA ASN A 62 -0.29 -8.85 -2.95
C ASN A 62 -1.08 -10.16 -3.00
N GLU A 63 -1.90 -10.37 -4.02
CA GLU A 63 -2.63 -11.63 -4.22
C GLU A 63 -1.67 -12.78 -4.53
N ASN A 64 -2.05 -14.00 -4.12
CA ASN A 64 -1.23 -15.20 -4.30
C ASN A 64 -0.86 -15.46 -5.77
N LYS A 65 -1.78 -15.21 -6.70
CA LYS A 65 -1.55 -15.37 -8.14
C LYS A 65 -0.49 -14.39 -8.68
N MET A 66 -0.51 -13.13 -8.23
CA MET A 66 0.47 -12.11 -8.64
C MET A 66 1.84 -12.39 -8.02
N ARG A 67 1.88 -12.80 -6.75
CA ARG A 67 3.12 -13.26 -6.11
C ARG A 67 3.75 -14.44 -6.85
N ALA A 68 2.94 -15.40 -7.29
CA ALA A 68 3.42 -16.55 -8.05
C ALA A 68 3.88 -16.17 -9.46
N ALA A 69 3.15 -15.28 -10.15
CA ALA A 69 3.48 -14.86 -11.52
C ALA A 69 4.82 -14.10 -11.62
N PHE A 70 5.13 -13.30 -10.61
CA PHE A 70 6.35 -12.47 -10.56
C PHE A 70 7.35 -12.96 -9.50
N LYS A 71 7.37 -14.27 -9.23
CA LYS A 71 8.28 -14.86 -8.24
C LYS A 71 9.75 -14.82 -8.67
N THR A 72 10.01 -14.93 -9.97
CA THR A 72 11.36 -15.04 -10.57
C THR A 72 11.46 -14.18 -11.83
N GLY A 73 12.69 -13.89 -12.28
CA GLY A 73 12.93 -13.11 -13.50
C GLY A 73 12.54 -11.63 -13.38
N CYS A 74 12.51 -11.12 -12.14
CA CYS A 74 12.33 -9.72 -11.74
C CYS A 74 12.40 -9.59 -10.22
N ILE A 75 12.58 -8.37 -9.73
CA ILE A 75 12.46 -8.03 -8.31
C ILE A 75 11.02 -7.57 -8.03
N ARG A 76 10.21 -8.43 -7.40
CA ARG A 76 8.82 -8.09 -7.11
C ARG A 76 8.67 -7.33 -5.80
N VAL A 77 8.01 -6.18 -5.87
CA VAL A 77 7.60 -5.38 -4.71
C VAL A 77 6.09 -5.42 -4.54
N GLY A 78 5.64 -5.68 -3.31
CA GLY A 78 4.21 -5.73 -2.99
C GLY A 78 3.60 -4.33 -2.83
N CYS A 79 2.46 -4.07 -3.47
CA CYS A 79 1.76 -2.80 -3.35
C CYS A 79 1.24 -2.55 -1.93
N SER A 80 1.77 -1.51 -1.28
CA SER A 80 1.35 -1.06 0.06
C SER A 80 -0.09 -0.55 0.10
N ILE A 81 -0.54 0.15 -0.95
CA ILE A 81 -1.93 0.66 -1.04
C ILE A 81 -2.93 -0.50 -1.03
N HIS A 82 -2.73 -1.47 -1.93
CA HIS A 82 -3.58 -2.66 -1.99
C HIS A 82 -3.60 -3.39 -0.64
N TYR A 83 -2.44 -3.54 -0.01
CA TYR A 83 -2.34 -4.19 1.29
C TYR A 83 -3.17 -3.48 2.36
N LEU A 84 -2.94 -2.17 2.55
CA LEU A 84 -3.60 -1.37 3.58
C LEU A 84 -5.11 -1.33 3.37
N ASN A 85 -5.53 -1.08 2.13
CA ASN A 85 -6.94 -1.05 1.77
C ASN A 85 -7.61 -2.39 2.06
N LYS A 86 -6.95 -3.51 1.74
CA LYS A 86 -7.48 -4.85 2.06
C LYS A 86 -7.65 -5.07 3.56
N GLN A 87 -6.70 -4.66 4.40
CA GLN A 87 -6.84 -4.86 5.85
C GLN A 87 -8.01 -4.03 6.41
N VAL A 88 -8.16 -2.79 5.96
CA VAL A 88 -9.32 -1.96 6.32
C VAL A 88 -10.61 -2.59 5.82
N GLU A 89 -10.69 -3.00 4.56
CA GLU A 89 -11.85 -3.69 4.01
C GLU A 89 -12.23 -4.92 4.83
N HIS A 90 -11.26 -5.81 5.10
CA HIS A 90 -11.51 -7.05 5.81
C HIS A 90 -12.08 -6.81 7.21
N SER A 91 -11.64 -5.75 7.89
CA SER A 91 -12.17 -5.40 9.21
C SER A 91 -13.68 -5.13 9.22
N PHE A 92 -14.26 -4.73 8.08
CA PHE A 92 -15.69 -4.43 7.95
C PHE A 92 -16.50 -5.52 7.22
N THR A 93 -15.87 -6.34 6.38
CA THR A 93 -16.62 -7.20 5.44
C THR A 93 -16.34 -8.69 5.60
N SER A 94 -15.25 -9.06 6.29
CA SER A 94 -14.81 -10.45 6.38
C SER A 94 -15.04 -11.01 7.76
N THR A 95 -15.48 -12.27 7.83
CA THR A 95 -15.63 -13.00 9.10
C THR A 95 -14.38 -13.81 9.45
N ASP A 96 -13.58 -14.18 8.44
CA ASP A 96 -12.37 -14.99 8.56
C ASP A 96 -11.36 -14.61 7.47
N ILE A 97 -10.06 -14.68 7.80
CA ILE A 97 -8.94 -14.55 6.86
C ILE A 97 -7.89 -15.61 7.21
N ASP A 98 -7.51 -16.43 6.24
CA ASP A 98 -6.51 -17.48 6.42
C ASP A 98 -6.83 -18.40 7.62
N HIS A 99 -8.11 -18.75 7.82
CA HIS A 99 -8.60 -19.55 8.95
C HIS A 99 -8.43 -18.89 10.32
N LYS A 100 -8.33 -17.56 10.36
CA LYS A 100 -8.36 -16.75 11.57
C LYS A 100 -9.59 -15.85 11.57
N PRO A 101 -10.39 -15.85 12.66
CA PRO A 101 -11.59 -15.01 12.75
C PRO A 101 -11.22 -13.52 12.78
N VAL A 102 -12.05 -12.72 12.13
CA VAL A 102 -11.97 -11.26 12.18
C VAL A 102 -12.93 -10.79 13.29
N ASN A 103 -12.37 -10.46 14.45
CA ASN A 103 -13.14 -10.08 15.64
C ASN A 103 -13.45 -8.57 15.65
N CYS A 104 -14.17 -8.09 14.64
CA CYS A 104 -14.57 -6.68 14.50
C CYS A 104 -16.10 -6.50 14.52
N HIS A 105 -16.80 -7.35 15.27
CA HIS A 105 -18.27 -7.48 15.22
C HIS A 105 -19.01 -6.16 15.41
N THR A 106 -18.58 -5.32 16.36
CA THR A 106 -19.26 -4.06 16.64
C THR A 106 -19.16 -3.10 15.44
N ALA A 107 -17.99 -3.00 14.85
CA ALA A 107 -17.75 -2.17 13.66
C ALA A 107 -18.43 -2.75 12.41
N GLN A 108 -18.44 -4.08 12.27
CA GLN A 108 -19.09 -4.80 11.16
C GLN A 108 -20.61 -4.63 11.18
N ASP A 109 -21.24 -4.74 12.35
CA ASP A 109 -22.67 -4.55 12.51
C ASP A 109 -23.10 -3.12 12.16
N LEU A 110 -22.36 -2.12 12.65
CA LEU A 110 -22.57 -0.71 12.30
C LEU A 110 -22.43 -0.49 10.79
N PHE A 111 -21.38 -1.06 10.18
CA PHE A 111 -21.11 -0.93 8.77
C PHE A 111 -22.19 -1.57 7.89
N GLU A 112 -22.65 -2.77 8.23
CA GLU A 112 -23.68 -3.48 7.48
C GLU A 112 -25.03 -2.75 7.55
N ARG A 113 -25.42 -2.26 8.74
CA ARG A 113 -26.63 -1.41 8.89
C ARG A 113 -26.53 -0.15 8.02
N THR A 114 -25.39 0.52 8.06
CA THR A 114 -25.11 1.71 7.24
C THR A 114 -25.26 1.39 5.75
N LYS A 115 -24.64 0.30 5.30
CA LYS A 115 -24.71 -0.16 3.91
C LYS A 115 -26.15 -0.46 3.45
N ARG A 116 -26.96 -1.12 4.30
CA ARG A 116 -28.38 -1.38 4.01
C ARG A 116 -29.17 -0.08 3.84
N ILE A 117 -28.97 0.88 4.73
CA ILE A 117 -29.63 2.19 4.66
C ILE A 117 -29.23 2.95 3.39
N VAL A 118 -27.93 3.02 3.09
CA VAL A 118 -27.42 3.64 1.86
C VAL A 118 -28.06 3.02 0.63
N ALA A 119 -28.09 1.68 0.55
CA ALA A 119 -28.71 0.97 -0.56
C ALA A 119 -30.21 1.26 -0.67
N HIS A 120 -30.93 1.41 0.44
CA HIS A 120 -32.35 1.76 0.44
C HIS A 120 -32.60 3.19 -0.06
N VAL A 121 -31.91 4.19 0.49
CA VAL A 121 -32.10 5.60 0.13
C VAL A 121 -31.76 5.85 -1.34
N ARG A 122 -30.76 5.15 -1.87
CA ARG A 122 -30.38 5.21 -3.29
C ARG A 122 -31.43 4.56 -4.20
N ARG A 123 -31.88 3.34 -3.88
CA ARG A 123 -32.91 2.62 -4.67
C ARG A 123 -34.26 3.32 -4.66
N SER A 124 -34.59 4.01 -3.58
CA SER A 124 -35.84 4.79 -3.46
C SER A 124 -35.74 6.18 -4.10
N HIS A 125 -34.60 6.54 -4.70
CA HIS A 125 -34.31 7.86 -5.25
C HIS A 125 -34.48 9.03 -4.26
N ARG A 126 -34.46 8.74 -2.95
CA ARG A 126 -34.65 9.74 -1.90
C ARG A 126 -33.39 10.50 -1.52
N GLN A 127 -32.22 10.09 -2.02
CA GLN A 127 -30.95 10.80 -1.84
C GLN A 127 -30.97 12.25 -2.35
N MET A 128 -31.91 12.61 -3.23
CA MET A 128 -32.07 13.99 -3.73
C MET A 128 -32.59 14.96 -2.65
N LYS A 129 -33.08 14.42 -1.53
CA LYS A 129 -33.53 15.19 -0.36
C LYS A 129 -32.42 15.42 0.67
N LEU A 130 -31.22 14.89 0.42
CA LEU A 130 -30.07 15.03 1.30
C LEU A 130 -29.12 16.10 0.75
N GLU A 131 -28.43 16.83 1.63
CA GLU A 131 -27.41 17.80 1.22
C GLU A 131 -26.28 17.14 0.43
N ARG A 132 -25.92 15.91 0.80
CA ARG A 132 -24.87 15.12 0.13
C ARG A 132 -25.39 13.78 -0.38
N LYS A 133 -24.92 13.39 -1.56
CA LYS A 133 -25.21 12.06 -2.13
C LYS A 133 -24.47 10.98 -1.36
N LEU A 134 -25.22 10.08 -0.74
CA LEU A 134 -24.70 8.88 -0.10
C LEU A 134 -23.83 8.06 -1.06
N GLN A 135 -22.67 7.66 -0.56
CA GLN A 135 -21.70 6.85 -1.30
C GLN A 135 -21.97 5.37 -1.05
N THR A 136 -22.12 4.59 -2.13
CA THR A 136 -22.19 3.13 -2.00
C THR A 136 -20.78 2.59 -1.75
N TYR A 137 -20.68 1.65 -0.82
CA TYR A 137 -19.45 0.89 -0.64
C TYR A 137 -19.05 0.16 -1.94
N SER A 138 -17.78 0.29 -2.32
CA SER A 138 -17.14 -0.51 -3.36
C SER A 138 -15.82 -1.03 -2.81
N ASP A 139 -15.64 -2.34 -2.91
CA ASP A 139 -14.41 -3.07 -2.62
C ASP A 139 -13.26 -2.70 -3.58
N THR A 140 -13.59 -2.29 -4.81
CA THR A 140 -12.61 -1.86 -5.81
C THR A 140 -12.07 -0.43 -5.60
N ARG A 141 -12.72 0.38 -4.76
CA ARG A 141 -12.29 1.75 -4.47
C ARG A 141 -11.45 1.78 -3.20
N PHE A 142 -10.24 2.33 -3.29
CA PHE A 142 -9.42 2.56 -2.10
C PHE A 142 -10.16 3.46 -1.10
N SER A 143 -10.08 3.09 0.18
CA SER A 143 -10.78 3.75 1.28
C SER A 143 -12.30 3.77 1.15
N GLY A 144 -12.89 2.85 0.39
CA GLY A 144 -14.34 2.81 0.13
C GLY A 144 -15.20 2.75 1.40
N ALA A 145 -14.74 2.04 2.43
CA ALA A 145 -15.41 1.97 3.73
C ALA A 145 -15.43 3.33 4.44
N PHE A 146 -14.27 4.02 4.50
CA PHE A 146 -14.13 5.35 5.09
C PHE A 146 -15.06 6.35 4.41
N TYR A 147 -15.00 6.47 3.08
CA TYR A 147 -15.84 7.43 2.35
C TYR A 147 -17.34 7.20 2.52
N MET A 148 -17.79 5.94 2.62
CA MET A 148 -19.20 5.65 2.89
C MET A 148 -19.61 6.14 4.28
N LEU A 149 -18.85 5.78 5.32
CA LEU A 149 -19.13 6.17 6.70
C LEU A 149 -19.07 7.69 6.86
N GLU A 150 -18.06 8.34 6.30
CA GLU A 150 -17.84 9.77 6.42
C GLU A 150 -18.98 10.58 5.77
N VAL A 151 -19.43 10.18 4.58
CA VAL A 151 -20.56 10.83 3.91
C VAL A 151 -21.88 10.54 4.62
N PHE A 152 -22.07 9.31 5.12
CA PHE A 152 -23.25 8.97 5.91
C PHE A 152 -23.35 9.81 7.19
N LEU A 153 -22.23 9.97 7.91
CA LEU A 153 -22.14 10.79 9.12
C LEU A 153 -22.49 12.26 8.85
N LYS A 154 -22.06 12.80 7.71
CA LYS A 154 -22.35 14.20 7.30
C LYS A 154 -23.84 14.48 7.08
N VAL A 155 -24.62 13.48 6.69
CA VAL A 155 -26.08 13.63 6.46
C VAL A 155 -26.90 12.90 7.53
N TYR A 156 -26.27 12.47 8.63
CA TYR A 156 -26.88 11.58 9.63
C TYR A 156 -28.21 12.15 10.15
N ASP A 157 -28.22 13.45 10.47
CA ASP A 157 -29.38 14.12 11.06
C ASP A 157 -30.52 14.37 10.05
N GLU A 158 -30.25 14.27 8.75
CA GLU A 158 -31.25 14.37 7.68
C GLU A 158 -31.93 13.01 7.37
N LEU A 159 -31.27 11.90 7.72
CA LEU A 159 -31.73 10.55 7.37
C LEU A 159 -33.13 10.21 7.88
N PRO A 160 -33.55 10.56 9.11
CA PRO A 160 -34.91 10.28 9.59
C PRO A 160 -36.01 10.81 8.67
N GLY A 161 -35.77 11.94 7.99
CA GLY A 161 -36.74 12.57 7.08
C GLY A 161 -36.89 11.84 5.74
N VAL A 162 -35.97 10.94 5.40
CA VAL A 162 -35.97 10.20 4.12
C VAL A 162 -36.20 8.70 4.27
N LEU A 163 -36.06 8.15 5.47
CA LEU A 163 -36.23 6.72 5.73
C LEU A 163 -37.71 6.31 5.81
N ASN A 164 -37.95 5.01 5.64
CA ASN A 164 -39.25 4.39 5.93
C ASN A 164 -39.19 3.69 7.30
N LYS A 165 -40.35 3.28 7.82
CA LYS A 165 -40.45 2.65 9.15
C LYS A 165 -39.54 1.42 9.31
N HIS A 166 -39.34 0.62 8.26
CA HIS A 166 -38.51 -0.58 8.31
C HIS A 166 -37.01 -0.27 8.52
N PHE A 167 -36.49 0.79 7.89
CA PHE A 167 -35.09 1.18 8.04
C PHE A 167 -34.84 2.16 9.19
N MET A 168 -35.90 2.67 9.84
CA MET A 168 -35.77 3.50 11.04
C MET A 168 -35.20 2.71 12.22
N ASP A 169 -35.61 1.46 12.41
CA ASP A 169 -35.09 0.61 13.50
C ASP A 169 -33.58 0.36 13.31
N ASP A 170 -33.16 0.12 12.06
CA ASP A 170 -31.75 0.00 11.69
C ASP A 170 -30.98 1.29 11.97
N PHE A 171 -31.55 2.45 11.62
CA PHE A 171 -30.93 3.76 11.83
C PHE A 171 -30.77 4.10 13.32
N VAL A 172 -31.83 3.91 14.12
CA VAL A 172 -31.79 4.17 15.57
C VAL A 172 -30.78 3.29 16.29
N SER A 173 -30.48 2.11 15.73
CA SER A 173 -29.46 1.20 16.28
C SER A 173 -28.03 1.59 15.90
N ILE A 174 -27.82 2.58 15.02
CA ILE A 174 -26.48 3.06 14.67
C ILE A 174 -26.01 4.04 15.73
N ASP A 175 -24.95 3.66 16.43
CA ASP A 175 -24.19 4.52 17.33
C ASP A 175 -23.42 5.58 16.51
N LYS A 176 -23.86 6.84 16.60
CA LYS A 176 -23.30 7.98 15.85
C LYS A 176 -21.90 8.34 16.35
N GLU A 177 -21.69 8.27 17.66
CA GLU A 177 -20.44 8.55 18.33
C GLU A 177 -19.38 7.53 17.93
N LEU A 178 -19.71 6.24 17.95
CA LEU A 178 -18.85 5.18 17.41
C LEU A 178 -18.53 5.44 15.94
N MET A 179 -19.52 5.73 15.10
CA MET A 179 -19.28 6.02 13.68
C MET A 179 -18.28 7.18 13.49
N LYS A 180 -18.41 8.23 14.30
CA LYS A 180 -17.48 9.36 14.29
C LYS A 180 -16.07 8.91 14.70
N GLU A 181 -15.92 8.16 15.78
CA GLU A 181 -14.62 7.59 16.19
C GLU A 181 -13.99 6.74 15.10
N LEU A 182 -14.78 5.90 14.41
CA LEU A 182 -14.28 5.08 13.30
C LEU A 182 -13.81 5.95 12.12
N CYS A 183 -14.55 7.01 11.78
CA CYS A 183 -14.15 7.95 10.72
C CYS A 183 -12.84 8.65 11.08
N ASP A 184 -12.74 9.20 12.29
CA ASP A 184 -11.54 9.90 12.79
C ASP A 184 -10.32 8.95 12.78
N PHE A 185 -10.52 7.67 13.14
CA PHE A 185 -9.46 6.66 13.08
C PHE A 185 -9.03 6.33 11.63
N LEU A 186 -9.99 6.15 10.72
CA LEU A 186 -9.72 5.75 9.33
C LEU A 186 -9.12 6.88 8.48
N GLU A 187 -9.28 8.14 8.87
CA GLU A 187 -8.75 9.29 8.14
C GLU A 187 -7.23 9.18 7.90
N LEU A 188 -6.48 8.70 8.91
CA LEU A 188 -5.03 8.53 8.76
C LEU A 188 -4.67 7.47 7.73
N PHE A 189 -5.46 6.38 7.64
CA PHE A 189 -5.25 5.35 6.62
C PHE A 189 -5.51 5.89 5.22
N ASP A 190 -6.58 6.67 5.05
CA ASP A 190 -6.88 7.32 3.76
C ASP A 190 -5.74 8.26 3.34
N ARG A 191 -5.25 9.09 4.29
CA ARG A 191 -4.12 9.99 4.04
C ARG A 191 -2.86 9.23 3.60
N VAL A 192 -2.49 8.18 4.31
CA VAL A 192 -1.32 7.35 3.97
C VAL A 192 -1.50 6.67 2.61
N ILE A 193 -2.69 6.17 2.30
CA ILE A 193 -3.02 5.59 0.99
C ILE A 193 -2.86 6.63 -0.13
N ASN A 194 -3.35 7.85 0.09
CA ASN A 194 -3.22 8.95 -0.86
C ASN A 194 -1.75 9.34 -1.07
N ASP A 195 -0.95 9.40 -0.01
CA ASP A 195 0.48 9.69 -0.11
C ASP A 195 1.25 8.63 -0.91
N PHE A 196 0.92 7.35 -0.75
CA PHE A 196 1.51 6.28 -1.57
C PHE A 196 1.05 6.32 -3.03
N SER A 197 -0.10 6.93 -3.30
CA SER A 197 -0.68 7.03 -4.64
C SER A 197 -0.04 8.15 -5.47
N GLU A 198 0.84 8.95 -4.87
CA GLU A 198 1.59 9.98 -5.58
C GLU A 198 2.47 9.39 -6.69
N GLU A 199 2.51 10.10 -7.81
CA GLU A 199 3.21 9.65 -9.03
C GLU A 199 4.37 10.56 -9.40
N GLU A 200 4.41 11.79 -8.88
CA GLU A 200 5.42 12.80 -9.23
C GLU A 200 6.65 12.78 -8.31
N ARG A 201 6.58 12.09 -7.17
CA ARG A 201 7.70 11.93 -6.22
C ARG A 201 7.91 10.47 -5.81
N PRO A 202 9.12 10.09 -5.37
CA PRO A 202 9.35 8.78 -4.75
C PRO A 202 8.46 8.58 -3.51
N THR A 203 7.94 7.37 -3.34
CA THR A 203 7.08 7.01 -2.20
C THR A 203 7.55 5.77 -1.44
N SER A 204 8.52 5.02 -1.98
CA SER A 204 9.05 3.80 -1.35
C SER A 204 9.74 4.07 0.00
N ASP A 205 10.31 5.26 0.16
CA ASP A 205 10.94 5.76 1.39
C ASP A 205 9.94 6.01 2.52
N LEU A 206 8.64 6.13 2.20
CA LEU A 206 7.58 6.35 3.18
C LEU A 206 7.07 5.05 3.83
N VAL A 207 7.41 3.88 3.28
CA VAL A 207 6.85 2.59 3.74
C VAL A 207 7.24 2.29 5.18
N ILE A 208 8.50 2.45 5.55
CA ILE A 208 8.98 2.21 6.92
C ILE A 208 8.34 3.19 7.93
N PRO A 209 8.43 4.53 7.72
CA PRO A 209 7.85 5.47 8.68
C PRO A 209 6.33 5.36 8.79
N TYR A 210 5.60 5.18 7.68
CA TYR A 210 4.15 5.02 7.74
C TYR A 210 3.72 3.69 8.35
N ARG A 211 4.48 2.62 8.18
CA ARG A 211 4.22 1.38 8.91
C ARG A 211 4.32 1.61 10.42
N GLN A 212 5.35 2.30 10.89
CA GLN A 212 5.51 2.60 12.32
C GLN A 212 4.38 3.52 12.82
N LEU A 213 4.08 4.59 12.08
CA LEU A 213 2.99 5.52 12.38
C LEU A 213 1.64 4.81 12.53
N LEU A 214 1.29 3.92 11.58
CA LEU A 214 0.02 3.19 11.62
C LEU A 214 0.00 2.15 12.76
N ILE A 215 1.13 1.51 13.08
CA ILE A 215 1.22 0.63 14.26
C ILE A 215 0.95 1.42 15.54
N ASP A 216 1.52 2.62 15.66
CA ASP A 216 1.32 3.49 16.82
C ASP A 216 -0.11 4.01 16.91
N HIS A 217 -0.72 4.35 15.77
CA HIS A 217 -2.13 4.73 15.66
C HIS A 217 -3.10 3.61 16.06
N CYS A 218 -2.69 2.35 15.86
CA CYS A 218 -3.44 1.17 16.30
C CYS A 218 -3.25 0.81 17.78
N LYS A 219 -2.52 1.60 18.58
CA LYS A 219 -2.43 1.36 20.03
C LYS A 219 -3.78 1.67 20.69
N ILE A 220 -4.23 0.74 21.54
CA ILE A 220 -5.47 0.85 22.29
C ILE A 220 -5.31 1.89 23.39
N ASN A 221 -6.28 2.79 23.48
CA ASN A 221 -6.48 3.69 24.61
C ASN A 221 -7.62 3.19 25.49
N ARG A 222 -7.59 3.60 26.78
CA ARG A 222 -8.65 3.22 27.73
C ARG A 222 -10.01 3.73 27.30
N ASP A 223 -10.04 4.93 26.76
CA ASP A 223 -11.26 5.66 26.37
C ASP A 223 -11.80 5.25 24.99
N ASP A 224 -11.09 4.39 24.23
CA ASP A 224 -11.60 3.90 22.96
C ASP A 224 -12.90 3.10 23.15
N SER A 225 -13.90 3.31 22.29
CA SER A 225 -15.09 2.47 22.21
C SER A 225 -14.76 1.00 21.89
N VAL A 226 -15.68 0.09 22.17
CA VAL A 226 -15.49 -1.36 21.92
C VAL A 226 -15.17 -1.63 20.45
N GLY A 227 -15.95 -1.07 19.52
CA GLY A 227 -15.72 -1.24 18.08
C GLY A 227 -14.39 -0.65 17.60
N LEU A 228 -13.95 0.48 18.17
CA LEU A 228 -12.63 1.04 17.84
C LEU A 228 -11.49 0.15 18.36
N LYS A 229 -11.60 -0.39 19.58
CA LYS A 229 -10.62 -1.33 20.14
C LYS A 229 -10.47 -2.58 19.28
N GLU A 230 -11.59 -3.15 18.84
CA GLU A 230 -11.62 -4.30 17.92
C GLU A 230 -10.87 -4.02 16.61
N LEU A 231 -11.18 -2.88 15.97
CA LEU A 231 -10.52 -2.43 14.73
C LEU A 231 -9.02 -2.21 14.91
N LYS A 232 -8.63 -1.50 15.98
CA LYS A 232 -7.23 -1.22 16.30
C LYS A 232 -6.42 -2.50 16.53
N LEU A 233 -6.98 -3.45 17.28
CA LEU A 233 -6.36 -4.76 17.51
C LEU A 233 -6.14 -5.50 16.21
N PHE A 234 -7.21 -5.67 15.43
CA PHE A 234 -7.15 -6.43 14.18
C PHE A 234 -6.18 -5.79 13.18
N ILE A 235 -6.38 -4.52 12.83
CA ILE A 235 -5.55 -3.85 11.81
C ILE A 235 -4.09 -3.72 12.29
N GLY A 236 -3.88 -3.40 13.57
CA GLY A 236 -2.55 -3.27 14.14
C GLY A 236 -1.75 -4.57 14.12
N GLU A 237 -2.40 -5.71 14.42
CA GLU A 237 -1.78 -7.03 14.29
C GLU A 237 -1.47 -7.35 12.82
N ARG A 238 -2.43 -7.11 11.91
CA ARG A 238 -2.23 -7.38 10.48
C ARG A 238 -1.05 -6.60 9.92
N ILE A 239 -0.96 -5.29 10.19
CA ILE A 239 0.18 -4.46 9.77
C ILE A 239 1.51 -5.07 10.25
N LYS A 240 1.58 -5.51 11.51
CA LYS A 240 2.80 -6.10 12.06
C LYS A 240 3.20 -7.38 11.35
N LEU A 241 2.24 -8.28 11.12
CA LEU A 241 2.49 -9.65 10.63
C LEU A 241 2.56 -9.76 9.11
N ALA A 242 1.78 -8.97 8.38
CA ALA A 242 1.55 -9.18 6.95
C ALA A 242 2.00 -8.00 6.07
N TRP A 243 2.15 -6.77 6.59
CA TRP A 243 2.83 -5.69 5.86
C TRP A 243 4.33 -5.76 6.13
N ILE A 244 5.01 -6.63 5.40
CA ILE A 244 6.44 -6.90 5.60
C ILE A 244 7.24 -6.03 4.63
N PRO A 245 8.01 -5.03 5.12
CA PRO A 245 8.90 -4.27 4.26
C PRO A 245 10.04 -5.15 3.73
N GLN A 246 10.33 -4.99 2.45
CA GLN A 246 11.48 -5.59 1.78
C GLN A 246 12.71 -4.67 1.82
N ASP A 247 13.86 -5.19 1.42
CA ASP A 247 15.15 -4.50 1.46
C ASP A 247 15.14 -3.16 0.74
N GLU A 248 14.40 -3.06 -0.37
CA GLU A 248 14.23 -1.86 -1.17
C GLU A 248 13.63 -0.70 -0.37
N HIS A 249 12.71 -0.99 0.55
CA HIS A 249 12.06 0.02 1.38
C HIS A 249 13.03 0.58 2.43
N TYR A 250 13.86 -0.28 3.01
CA TYR A 250 14.91 0.16 3.95
C TYR A 250 15.97 0.98 3.24
N ILE A 251 16.38 0.56 2.03
CA ILE A 251 17.31 1.33 1.20
C ILE A 251 16.71 2.69 0.84
N ALA A 252 15.46 2.74 0.37
CA ALA A 252 14.80 4.00 0.01
C ALA A 252 14.71 4.96 1.21
N THR A 253 14.32 4.43 2.39
CA THR A 253 14.25 5.21 3.64
C THR A 253 15.63 5.74 4.04
N LEU A 254 16.68 4.90 3.95
CA LEU A 254 18.05 5.27 4.27
C LEU A 254 18.59 6.38 3.35
N LEU A 255 18.28 6.30 2.05
CA LEU A 255 18.71 7.27 1.04
C LEU A 255 17.97 8.59 1.12
N HIS A 256 16.82 8.65 1.82
CA HIS A 256 16.09 9.88 2.03
C HIS A 256 16.78 10.74 3.13
N PRO A 257 17.25 11.96 2.83
CA PRO A 257 18.11 12.73 3.75
C PRO A 257 17.50 13.00 5.13
N SER A 258 16.19 13.26 5.21
CA SER A 258 15.49 13.48 6.49
C SER A 258 15.17 12.19 7.24
N LEU A 259 15.22 11.03 6.60
CA LEU A 259 14.86 9.73 7.16
C LEU A 259 16.07 8.80 7.38
N LYS A 260 17.28 9.20 7.00
CA LYS A 260 18.52 8.40 7.22
C LYS A 260 18.80 8.03 8.69
N HIS A 261 18.21 8.77 9.62
CA HIS A 261 18.26 8.53 11.06
C HIS A 261 16.94 7.99 11.63
N PHE A 262 15.98 7.64 10.78
CA PHE A 262 14.74 7.01 11.21
C PHE A 262 15.07 5.73 11.98
N ASP A 263 14.37 5.54 13.09
CA ASP A 263 14.61 4.43 13.99
C ASP A 263 14.13 3.12 13.35
N THR A 264 15.10 2.34 12.88
CA THR A 264 14.92 0.97 12.39
C THR A 264 15.80 0.07 13.22
N SER A 265 15.51 -1.24 13.22
CA SER A 265 16.40 -2.17 13.92
C SER A 265 17.85 -2.02 13.41
N PRO A 266 18.88 -2.06 14.30
CA PRO A 266 20.28 -1.94 13.86
C PRO A 266 20.64 -2.93 12.76
N LYS A 267 20.10 -4.16 12.86
CA LYS A 267 20.28 -5.22 11.86
C LYS A 267 19.75 -4.81 10.47
N ASP A 268 18.56 -4.24 10.39
CA ASP A 268 17.96 -3.84 9.11
C ASP A 268 18.71 -2.64 8.51
N LYS A 269 19.13 -1.72 9.37
CA LYS A 269 19.94 -0.56 8.96
C LYS A 269 21.29 -0.98 8.39
N ASP A 270 22.02 -1.83 9.10
CA ASP A 270 23.32 -2.34 8.66
C ASP A 270 23.19 -3.14 7.36
N LYS A 271 22.13 -3.94 7.23
CA LYS A 271 21.81 -4.66 6.00
C LYS A 271 21.59 -3.68 4.83
N ALA A 272 20.76 -2.64 5.00
CA ALA A 272 20.51 -1.65 3.97
C ALA A 272 21.80 -0.89 3.56
N ILE A 273 22.63 -0.50 4.54
CA ILE A 273 23.93 0.13 4.28
C ILE A 273 24.82 -0.79 3.43
N ASN A 274 24.90 -2.07 3.79
CA ASN A 274 25.74 -3.03 3.05
C ASN A 274 25.23 -3.27 1.63
N LEU A 275 23.91 -3.32 1.42
CA LEU A 275 23.33 -3.43 0.09
C LEU A 275 23.66 -2.22 -0.78
N VAL A 276 23.54 -1.01 -0.24
CA VAL A 276 23.93 0.23 -0.95
C VAL A 276 25.43 0.22 -1.28
N LYS A 277 26.30 -0.14 -0.32
CA LYS A 277 27.74 -0.24 -0.55
C LYS A 277 28.07 -1.22 -1.69
N ASN A 278 27.48 -2.41 -1.65
CA ASN A 278 27.69 -3.43 -2.68
C ASN A 278 27.25 -2.94 -4.07
N GLU A 279 26.15 -2.20 -4.16
CA GLU A 279 25.71 -1.62 -5.42
C GLU A 279 26.66 -0.53 -5.92
N LEU A 280 27.07 0.38 -5.05
CA LEU A 280 28.04 1.43 -5.41
C LEU A 280 29.37 0.84 -5.89
N LEU A 281 29.85 -0.23 -5.25
CA LEU A 281 31.10 -0.89 -5.64
C LEU A 281 31.06 -1.50 -7.05
N LYS A 282 29.89 -1.86 -7.58
CA LYS A 282 29.75 -2.32 -8.98
C LYS A 282 30.04 -1.21 -10.00
N HIS A 283 29.94 0.05 -9.57
CA HIS A 283 30.10 1.22 -10.42
C HIS A 283 31.40 2.00 -10.16
N VAL A 284 32.20 1.60 -9.17
CA VAL A 284 33.55 2.13 -8.99
C VAL A 284 34.48 1.44 -10.01
N PRO A 285 35.13 2.18 -10.92
CA PRO A 285 36.10 1.58 -11.83
C PRO A 285 37.23 0.96 -11.02
N VAL A 286 37.57 -0.30 -11.33
CA VAL A 286 38.75 -0.96 -10.78
C VAL A 286 39.96 -0.14 -11.22
N VAL A 287 40.62 0.52 -10.27
CA VAL A 287 41.92 1.13 -10.53
C VAL A 287 42.90 -0.02 -10.66
N ASP A 288 43.31 -0.34 -11.88
CA ASP A 288 44.39 -1.30 -12.13
C ASP A 288 45.68 -0.73 -11.54
N ASP A 289 46.09 -1.28 -10.40
CA ASP A 289 47.33 -0.92 -9.71
C ASP A 289 48.54 -1.61 -10.37
N THR A 290 48.68 -1.47 -11.69
CA THR A 290 49.78 -2.06 -12.48
C THR A 290 50.84 -1.06 -12.91
N SER A 291 51.06 0.00 -12.11
CA SER A 291 52.16 0.95 -12.32
C SER A 291 52.99 1.24 -11.06
N GLN A 292 53.36 0.20 -10.31
CA GLN A 292 54.52 0.24 -9.42
C GLN A 292 55.38 -1.03 -9.55
N THR A 293 56.06 -1.17 -10.68
CA THR A 293 57.25 -2.03 -10.76
C THR A 293 58.13 -1.58 -11.90
N THR A 294 58.93 -0.53 -11.70
CA THR A 294 60.26 -0.36 -12.32
C THR A 294 60.93 0.92 -11.80
N ALA A 295 62.25 0.83 -11.59
CA ALA A 295 63.18 1.84 -11.08
C ALA A 295 63.11 2.06 -9.55
N THR A 296 64.03 1.53 -8.73
CA THR A 296 65.46 1.87 -8.82
C THR A 296 66.30 0.80 -8.08
N THR A 297 67.04 0.01 -8.84
CA THR A 297 68.25 -0.68 -8.38
C THR A 297 69.37 -0.22 -9.30
N ASN A 298 70.52 0.14 -8.72
CA ASN A 298 71.75 0.70 -9.31
C ASN A 298 71.75 2.24 -9.32
N MET A 299 72.73 2.97 -8.75
CA MET A 299 74.14 2.64 -8.57
C MET A 299 74.84 3.67 -7.63
N ILE A 300 75.89 3.21 -6.94
CA ILE A 300 77.16 3.91 -6.63
C ILE A 300 77.30 4.75 -5.32
N THR A 301 77.89 4.07 -4.32
CA THR A 301 79.11 4.43 -3.56
C THR A 301 79.88 5.73 -3.90
N LYS A 302 80.11 6.62 -2.91
CA LYS A 302 81.44 7.00 -2.33
C LYS A 302 81.45 8.41 -1.68
N LYS A 303 82.17 8.45 -0.54
CA LYS A 303 82.88 9.59 0.12
C LYS A 303 81.96 10.64 0.79
N THR A 304 82.19 11.08 2.03
CA THR A 304 83.39 11.12 2.89
C THR A 304 82.95 11.09 4.35
#